data_AF-A0A438MGS8-F1
#
_entry.id   AF-A0A438MGS8-F1
#
_cell.length_a   1.000
_cell.length_b   1.000
_cell.length_c   1.000
_cell.angle_alpha   90.00
_cell.angle_beta   90.00
_cell.angle_gamma   90.00
#
_symmetry.space_group_name_H-M   'P 1'
#
loop_
_entity.id
_entity.type
_entity.pdbx_description
1 polymer ?
#
loop_
_entity_poly.entity_id
_entity_poly.type
_entity_poly.pdbx_seq_one_letter_code
_entity_poly.pdbx_strand_id
1 'polypeptide(L)' 'MSEHVHVRVNNGLAVTESGELVEEYGCRCGTTWTRVHRADEGRPEH' A
#
# COMPACT_ATOMS: atom_id res chain seq x y z
N MET A 1 0.19 13.77 -26.87
CA MET A 1 0.82 14.12 -25.58
C MET A 1 0.34 13.09 -24.59
N SER A 2 1.24 12.31 -24.00
CA SER A 2 0.87 11.27 -23.03
C SER A 2 1.21 11.76 -21.63
N GLU A 3 0.20 12.03 -20.81
CA GLU A 3 0.38 12.28 -19.38
C GLU A 3 0.77 10.97 -18.70
N HIS A 4 1.89 10.99 -17.94
CA HIS A 4 2.24 9.90 -17.04
C HIS A 4 1.35 9.98 -15.80
N VAL A 5 0.33 9.12 -15.74
CA VAL A 5 -0.53 9.00 -14.55
C VAL A 5 0.06 7.95 -13.63
N HIS A 6 0.31 8.31 -12.38
CA HIS A 6 0.75 7.38 -11.35
C HIS A 6 -0.46 6.60 -10.83
N VAL A 7 -0.71 5.42 -11.40
CA VAL A 7 -1.74 4.50 -10.88
C VAL A 7 -1.13 3.69 -9.75
N ARG A 8 -1.68 3.83 -8.54
CA ARG A 8 -1.34 2.95 -7.40
C ARG A 8 -2.12 1.65 -7.54
N VAL A 9 -1.40 0.58 -7.84
CA VAL A 9 -1.95 -0.78 -7.79
C VAL A 9 -1.49 -1.42 -6.49
N ASN A 10 -2.39 -2.06 -5.76
CA ASN A 10 -2.00 -2.89 -4.62
C ASN A 10 -1.23 -4.11 -5.16
N ASN A 11 0.05 -4.19 -4.82
CA ASN A 11 0.94 -5.28 -5.22
C ASN A 11 0.87 -6.47 -4.25
N GLY A 12 0.56 -6.21 -2.98
CA GLY A 12 0.54 -7.25 -1.96
C GLY A 12 0.14 -6.75 -0.57
N LEU A 13 -0.21 -7.72 0.27
CA LEU A 13 -0.57 -7.55 1.67
C LEU A 13 0.28 -8.49 2.53
N ALA A 14 0.82 -7.99 3.64
CA ALA A 14 1.60 -8.76 4.61
C ALA A 14 1.29 -8.32 6.05
N VAL A 15 1.63 -9.16 7.03
CA VAL A 15 1.49 -8.83 8.46
C VAL A 15 2.85 -8.99 9.14
N THR A 16 3.24 -8.02 9.96
CA THR A 16 4.50 -8.07 10.73
C THR A 16 4.36 -8.95 11.97
N GLU A 17 5.47 -9.34 12.59
CA GLU A 17 5.47 -10.07 13.86
C GLU A 17 4.78 -9.28 14.99
N SER A 18 4.83 -7.94 14.91
CA SER A 18 4.14 -7.02 15.82
C SER A 18 2.65 -6.86 15.53
N GLY A 19 2.12 -7.54 14.50
CA GLY A 19 0.71 -7.50 14.12
C GLY A 19 0.30 -6.32 13.26
N GLU A 20 1.24 -5.60 12.65
CA GLU A 20 0.93 -4.47 11.75
C GLU A 20 0.59 -4.98 10.34
N LEU A 21 -0.46 -4.43 9.72
CA LEU A 21 -0.81 -4.71 8.33
C LEU A 21 0.03 -3.83 7.41
N VAL A 22 0.72 -4.46 6.46
CA VAL A 22 1.59 -3.82 5.49
C VAL A 22 0.97 -3.98 4.10
N GLU A 23 0.67 -2.86 3.45
CA GLU A 23 0.23 -2.82 2.05
C GLU A 23 1.38 -2.33 1.17
N GLU A 24 1.69 -3.08 0.12
CA GLU A 24 2.63 -2.67 -0.91
C GLU A 24 1.89 -2.14 -2.14
N TYR A 25 2.34 -1.00 -2.66
CA TYR A 25 1.83 -0.37 -3.86
C TYR A 25 2.92 -0.23 -4.90
N GLY A 26 2.58 -0.49 -6.16
CA GLY A 26 3.47 -0.28 -7.29
C GLY A 26 2.89 0.70 -8.31
N CYS A 27 3.79 1.35 -9.05
CA CYS A 27 3.48 2.08 -10.28
C CYS A 27 4.26 1.48 -11.45
N ARG A 28 3.68 1.55 -12.66
CA ARG A 28 4.31 1.08 -13.90
C ARG A 28 5.61 1.81 -14.26
N CYS A 29 5.89 2.98 -13.66
CA CYS A 29 7.17 3.67 -13.78
C CYS A 29 8.29 3.11 -12.89
N GLY A 30 8.00 2.08 -12.08
CA GLY A 30 8.96 1.42 -11.19
C GLY A 30 8.99 1.97 -9.76
N THR A 31 8.21 3.00 -9.44
CA THR A 31 8.07 3.46 -8.05
C THR A 31 7.26 2.47 -7.24
N THR A 32 7.73 2.18 -6.03
CA THR A 32 7.02 1.39 -5.03
C THR A 32 6.79 2.22 -3.77
N TRP A 33 5.71 1.90 -3.05
CA TRP A 33 5.36 2.54 -1.78
C TRP A 33 4.82 1.49 -0.82
N THR A 34 5.02 1.71 0.47
CA THR A 34 4.48 0.85 1.52
C THR A 34 3.63 1.68 2.46
N ARG A 35 2.43 1.18 2.81
CA ARG A 35 1.58 1.75 3.86
C ARG A 35 1.48 0.74 5.00
N VAL A 36 1.74 1.20 6.23
CA VAL A 36 1.66 0.36 7.44
C VAL A 36 0.47 0.84 8.24
N HIS A 37 -0.42 -0.09 8.60
CA HIS A 37 -1.58 0.14 9.46
C HIS A 37 -1.35 -0.60 10.77
N ARG A 38 -1.49 0.11 11.90
CA ARG A 38 -1.42 -0.51 13.21
C ARG A 38 -2.75 -1.17 13.53
N ALA A 39 -2.75 -2.43 13.91
CA ALA A 39 -3.96 -3.18 14.21
C ALA A 39 -4.75 -2.62 15.42
N ASP A 40 -4.14 -1.78 16.27
CA ASP A 40 -4.80 -1.08 17.38
C ASP A 40 -5.70 0.09 16.92
N GLU A 41 -5.54 0.59 15.69
CA GLU A 41 -6.41 1.62 15.13
C GLU A 41 -7.56 0.92 14.39
N GLY A 42 -8.64 0.70 15.14
CA GLY A 42 -9.81 -0.06 14.73
C GLY A 42 -10.34 0.28 13.34
N ARG A 43 -10.66 -0.79 12.60
CA ARG A 43 -11.51 -0.90 11.40
C ARG A 43 -11.34 0.22 10.35
N PRO A 44 -10.76 -0.06 9.17
CA PRO A 44 -10.60 0.94 8.12
C PRO A 44 -11.96 1.53 7.73
N GLU A 45 -12.05 2.86 7.78
CA GLU A 45 -13.23 3.62 7.38
C GLU A 45 -13.40 3.49 5.86
N HIS A 46 -14.60 3.07 5.46
CA HIS A 46 -14.95 2.57 4.13
C HIS A 46 -15.36 3.67 3.16
#